data_AF-A0AAD6GCX0-F1
#
_entry.id   AF-A0AAD6GCX0-F1
#
_cell.length_a   1.000
_cell.length_b   1.000
_cell.length_c   1.000
_cell.angle_alpha   90.00
_cell.angle_beta   90.00
_cell.angle_gamma   90.00
#
_symmetry.space_group_name_H-M   'P 1'
#
loop_
_entity.id
_entity.type
_entity.pdbx_description
1 polymer ?
#
loop_
_entity_poly.entity_id
_entity_poly.type
_entity_poly.pdbx_seq_one_letter_code
_entity_poly.pdbx_strand_id
1 'polypeptide(L)'
;MKAVSILTLASLLSSVNAHGYLTTPSSRTRLGFEAGIDTCPECSILEPVAAWPDLEEAQVGRSGPCGYNARVSVDYNQPGDYWGNSVVATYTADEIVEVQWCVDNNGDHGGMFTYGICQNQTLVDLFLTPGYLPTTEEKQAAEDCFLEGELKCTDVDGQACGYNPDCTSDEACYRNDWFTCNAFNANTNRGCQGVDGAAEGSLTFNELVTTTYGENIFITGSISQLGSWSTSSAIALSASSYTSSNPLWTTTISLPVGTTFEYKFIKKETDGSIVWESDPNRSYTVPAGCSGATVTAAATWR
;
A
#
# COMPACT_ATOMS: atom_id res chain seq x y z
N MET A 1 -28.30 52.88 10.97
CA MET A 1 -27.76 51.89 10.03
C MET A 1 -26.73 51.06 10.78
N LYS A 2 -27.10 49.85 11.23
CA LYS A 2 -26.15 48.92 11.87
C LYS A 2 -25.59 48.02 10.77
N ALA A 3 -24.28 48.04 10.60
CA ALA A 3 -23.58 47.18 9.66
C ALA A 3 -23.71 45.72 10.12
N VAL A 4 -24.28 44.88 9.26
CA VAL A 4 -24.28 43.42 9.41
C VAL A 4 -23.02 42.95 8.72
N SER A 5 -22.02 42.54 9.50
CA SER A 5 -20.85 41.84 8.97
C SER A 5 -21.24 40.39 8.72
N ILE A 6 -21.38 40.02 7.45
CA ILE A 6 -21.50 38.63 7.02
C ILE A 6 -20.10 38.03 7.12
N LEU A 7 -19.89 37.19 8.13
CA LEU A 7 -18.68 36.37 8.24
C LEU A 7 -18.86 35.20 7.26
N THR A 8 -18.27 35.29 6.08
CA THR A 8 -18.11 34.14 5.19
C THR A 8 -17.13 33.17 5.84
N LEU A 9 -17.66 32.10 6.44
CA LEU A 9 -16.88 30.97 6.90
C LEU A 9 -16.38 30.22 5.65
N ALA A 10 -15.16 30.53 5.23
CA ALA A 10 -14.46 29.72 4.24
C ALA A 10 -14.04 28.42 4.93
N SER A 11 -14.84 27.36 4.82
CA SER A 11 -14.38 26.01 5.14
C SER A 11 -13.27 25.67 4.14
N LEU A 12 -12.02 25.68 4.60
CA LEU A 12 -10.97 24.96 3.88
C LEU A 12 -11.38 23.49 3.90
N LEU A 13 -11.86 23.00 2.75
CA LEU A 13 -11.92 21.57 2.49
C LEU A 13 -10.48 21.07 2.48
N SER A 14 -10.03 20.50 3.60
CA SER A 14 -8.84 19.66 3.62
C SER A 14 -9.15 18.45 2.75
N SER A 15 -8.67 18.45 1.51
CA SER A 15 -8.62 17.24 0.68
C SER A 15 -7.63 16.28 1.34
N VAL A 16 -8.14 15.21 1.95
CA VAL A 16 -7.31 14.18 2.57
C VAL A 16 -7.25 13.03 1.59
N ASN A 17 -6.13 12.92 0.90
CA ASN A 17 -5.89 11.90 -0.12
C ASN A 17 -5.54 10.55 0.55
N ALA A 18 -6.50 9.86 1.16
CA ALA A 18 -6.27 8.53 1.73
C ALA A 18 -6.07 7.45 0.67
N HIS A 19 -4.89 6.82 0.67
CA HIS A 19 -4.52 5.84 -0.35
C HIS A 19 -4.09 4.52 0.28
N GLY A 20 -4.99 3.54 0.21
CA GLY A 20 -4.74 2.18 0.66
C GLY A 20 -5.83 1.20 0.26
N TYR A 21 -5.55 -0.10 0.31
CA TYR A 21 -6.50 -1.15 -0.06
C TYR A 21 -6.14 -2.50 0.57
N LEU A 22 -7.13 -3.36 0.82
CA LEU A 22 -6.94 -4.71 1.37
C LEU A 22 -6.13 -5.61 0.41
N THR A 23 -5.12 -6.33 0.91
CA THR A 23 -4.25 -7.22 0.13
C THR A 23 -4.35 -8.69 0.51
N THR A 24 -4.57 -9.01 1.79
CA THR A 24 -4.70 -10.38 2.29
C THR A 24 -5.95 -10.51 3.16
N PRO A 25 -6.92 -11.38 2.81
CA PRO A 25 -7.01 -12.11 1.54
C PRO A 25 -7.12 -11.17 0.33
N SER A 26 -6.93 -11.70 -0.88
CA SER A 26 -6.94 -10.88 -2.10
C SER A 26 -8.30 -10.20 -2.32
N SER A 27 -8.35 -8.89 -2.12
CA SER A 27 -9.55 -8.08 -2.32
C SER A 27 -9.94 -7.96 -3.80
N ARG A 28 -11.17 -7.52 -4.06
CA ARG A 28 -11.61 -7.20 -5.43
C ARG A 28 -10.73 -6.11 -6.07
N THR A 29 -10.32 -5.12 -5.29
CA THR A 29 -9.39 -4.06 -5.71
C THR A 29 -8.03 -4.61 -6.11
N ARG A 30 -7.46 -5.51 -5.30
CA ARG A 30 -6.20 -6.20 -5.62
C ARG A 30 -6.32 -6.99 -6.92
N LEU A 31 -7.39 -7.78 -7.08
CA LEU A 31 -7.63 -8.56 -8.30
C LEU A 31 -7.81 -7.66 -9.53
N GLY A 32 -8.49 -6.51 -9.38
CA GLY A 32 -8.63 -5.50 -10.43
C GLY A 32 -7.28 -4.94 -10.89
N PHE A 33 -6.37 -4.67 -9.95
CA PHE A 33 -5.01 -4.24 -10.26
C PHE A 33 -4.17 -5.35 -10.92
N GLU A 34 -4.18 -6.57 -10.36
CA GLU A 34 -3.44 -7.71 -10.92
C GLU A 34 -3.92 -8.09 -12.34
N ALA A 35 -5.20 -7.83 -12.66
CA ALA A 35 -5.77 -7.98 -13.99
C ALA A 35 -5.44 -6.82 -14.95
N GLY A 36 -4.76 -5.76 -14.49
CA GLY A 36 -4.44 -4.57 -15.27
C GLY A 36 -5.64 -3.66 -15.57
N ILE A 37 -6.75 -3.84 -14.85
CA ILE A 37 -7.97 -3.03 -14.99
C ILE A 37 -7.89 -1.77 -14.11
N ASP A 38 -7.35 -1.92 -12.90
CA ASP A 38 -7.15 -0.82 -11.98
C ASP A 38 -5.70 -0.31 -12.05
N THR A 39 -5.52 0.95 -12.43
CA THR A 39 -4.19 1.58 -12.53
C THR A 39 -3.73 2.25 -11.23
N CYS A 40 -4.61 2.34 -10.23
CA CYS A 40 -4.33 2.92 -8.94
C CYS A 40 -5.24 2.26 -7.90
N PRO A 41 -4.96 1.02 -7.47
CA PRO A 41 -5.80 0.28 -6.52
C PRO A 41 -6.02 1.05 -5.21
N GLU A 42 -5.01 1.81 -4.78
CA GLU A 42 -5.04 2.67 -3.61
C GLU A 42 -5.92 3.91 -3.77
N CYS A 43 -6.35 4.29 -4.99
CA CYS A 43 -7.18 5.48 -5.24
C CYS A 43 -8.68 5.29 -4.99
N SER A 44 -9.11 4.13 -4.47
CA SER A 44 -10.53 3.89 -4.13
C SER A 44 -10.89 4.67 -2.86
N ILE A 45 -11.49 5.85 -3.01
CA ILE A 45 -11.72 6.79 -1.91
C ILE A 45 -13.20 7.19 -1.77
N LEU A 46 -13.68 7.26 -0.52
CA LEU A 46 -14.94 7.89 -0.15
C LEU A 46 -14.66 9.30 0.37
N GLU A 47 -14.95 10.32 -0.43
CA GLU A 47 -14.78 11.72 -0.04
C GLU A 47 -15.73 12.66 -0.81
N PRO A 48 -16.06 13.84 -0.26
CA PRO A 48 -15.76 14.30 1.11
C PRO A 48 -16.72 13.67 2.15
N VAL A 49 -16.18 13.25 3.30
CA VAL A 49 -16.95 12.73 4.45
C VAL A 49 -16.32 13.18 5.78
N ALA A 50 -17.10 13.17 6.85
CA ALA A 50 -16.59 13.30 8.21
C ALA A 50 -16.18 11.91 8.72
N ALA A 51 -14.90 11.56 8.55
CA ALA A 51 -14.35 10.25 8.94
C ALA A 51 -13.82 10.22 10.39
N TRP A 52 -13.92 11.32 11.12
CA TRP A 52 -13.37 11.46 12.48
C TRP A 52 -14.12 12.54 13.26
N PRO A 53 -14.33 12.39 14.58
CA PRO A 53 -13.95 11.24 15.42
C PRO A 53 -14.97 10.09 15.40
N ASP A 54 -16.18 10.30 14.89
CA ASP A 54 -17.17 9.24 14.73
C ASP A 54 -16.85 8.44 13.46
N LEU A 55 -16.42 7.19 13.64
CA LEU A 55 -15.97 6.32 12.56
C LEU A 55 -17.14 5.69 11.78
N GLU A 56 -18.36 5.79 12.29
CA GLU A 56 -19.57 5.13 11.75
C GLU A 56 -20.63 6.14 11.28
N GLU A 57 -20.43 7.45 11.51
CA GLU A 57 -21.41 8.49 11.13
C GLU A 57 -21.54 8.67 9.60
N ALA A 58 -20.44 8.50 8.86
CA ALA A 58 -20.42 8.78 7.43
C ALA A 58 -21.13 7.70 6.61
N GLN A 59 -22.08 8.11 5.77
CA GLN A 59 -22.71 7.20 4.80
C GLN A 59 -21.74 6.84 3.65
N VAL A 60 -21.74 5.57 3.25
CA VAL A 60 -20.81 5.04 2.23
C VAL A 60 -21.18 5.37 0.79
N GLY A 61 -22.42 5.82 0.56
CA GLY A 61 -22.90 6.28 -0.74
C GLY A 61 -22.57 5.32 -1.90
N ARG A 62 -21.93 5.84 -2.96
CA ARG A 62 -21.56 5.01 -4.12
C ARG A 62 -20.40 4.07 -3.81
N SER A 63 -19.50 4.42 -2.89
CA SER A 63 -18.35 3.58 -2.54
C SER A 63 -18.83 2.22 -2.04
N GLY A 64 -19.84 2.19 -1.17
CA GLY A 64 -20.32 0.95 -0.56
C GLY A 64 -19.22 0.20 0.19
N PRO A 65 -19.51 -1.02 0.67
CA PRO A 65 -18.55 -1.80 1.45
C PRO A 65 -17.37 -2.33 0.61
N CYS A 66 -17.49 -2.43 -0.71
CA CYS A 66 -16.41 -2.94 -1.57
C CYS A 66 -15.57 -1.84 -2.24
N GLY A 67 -15.99 -0.57 -2.17
CA GLY A 67 -15.29 0.55 -2.79
C GLY A 67 -15.72 0.86 -4.23
N TYR A 68 -15.57 2.14 -4.59
CA TYR A 68 -15.69 2.64 -5.95
C TYR A 68 -14.40 3.39 -6.32
N ASN A 69 -13.72 2.94 -7.38
CA ASN A 69 -12.52 3.60 -7.85
C ASN A 69 -12.85 4.60 -8.97
N ALA A 70 -12.87 5.88 -8.64
CA ALA A 70 -13.15 6.95 -9.60
C ALA A 70 -12.07 7.07 -10.69
N ARG A 71 -10.81 6.70 -10.41
CA ARG A 71 -9.69 6.80 -11.36
C ARG A 71 -9.91 5.97 -12.62
N VAL A 72 -10.47 4.78 -12.43
CA VAL A 72 -10.75 3.81 -13.51
C VAL A 72 -12.25 3.58 -13.73
N SER A 73 -13.10 4.29 -12.99
CA SER A 73 -14.56 4.16 -13.02
C SER A 73 -15.06 2.72 -12.74
N VAL A 74 -14.39 2.02 -11.82
CA VAL A 74 -14.73 0.64 -11.44
C VAL A 74 -15.53 0.64 -10.14
N ASP A 75 -16.66 -0.05 -10.15
CA ASP A 75 -17.47 -0.28 -8.95
C ASP A 75 -17.27 -1.72 -8.48
N TYR A 76 -16.52 -1.89 -7.37
CA TYR A 76 -16.17 -3.22 -6.87
C TYR A 76 -17.31 -3.88 -6.10
N ASN A 77 -18.46 -3.21 -5.91
CA ASN A 77 -19.63 -3.80 -5.25
C ASN A 77 -20.34 -4.85 -6.10
N GLN A 78 -20.04 -4.94 -7.40
CA GLN A 78 -20.54 -6.00 -8.29
C GLN A 78 -19.38 -6.89 -8.78
N PRO A 79 -19.62 -8.19 -9.04
CA PRO A 79 -18.65 -9.04 -9.72
C PRO A 79 -18.28 -8.48 -11.10
N GLY A 80 -17.00 -8.52 -11.44
CA GLY A 80 -16.47 -8.19 -12.76
C GLY A 80 -15.84 -9.43 -13.40
N ASP A 81 -15.18 -9.28 -14.55
CA ASP A 81 -14.57 -10.43 -15.25
C ASP A 81 -13.46 -11.13 -14.42
N TYR A 82 -12.80 -10.40 -13.51
CA TYR A 82 -11.62 -10.85 -12.77
C TYR A 82 -11.80 -10.92 -11.25
N TRP A 83 -12.97 -10.52 -10.72
CA TRP A 83 -13.22 -10.50 -9.28
C TRP A 83 -14.67 -10.83 -8.93
N GLY A 84 -14.90 -11.31 -7.71
CA GLY A 84 -16.25 -11.54 -7.19
C GLY A 84 -16.97 -12.79 -7.70
N ASN A 85 -16.39 -13.55 -8.64
CA ASN A 85 -17.00 -14.78 -9.18
C ASN A 85 -16.61 -16.07 -8.45
N SER A 86 -15.59 -16.02 -7.59
CA SER A 86 -15.10 -17.17 -6.84
C SER A 86 -14.48 -16.73 -5.52
N VAL A 87 -14.52 -17.62 -4.54
CA VAL A 87 -13.78 -17.45 -3.28
C VAL A 87 -12.27 -17.44 -3.54
N VAL A 88 -11.54 -16.52 -2.90
CA VAL A 88 -10.07 -16.41 -2.99
C VAL A 88 -9.34 -17.14 -1.88
N ALA A 89 -10.05 -17.40 -0.77
CA ALA A 89 -9.58 -18.12 0.39
C ALA A 89 -10.77 -18.84 1.05
N THR A 90 -10.49 -19.89 1.81
CA THR A 90 -11.49 -20.62 2.60
C THR A 90 -10.94 -20.81 3.99
N TYR A 91 -11.76 -20.49 4.98
CA TYR A 91 -11.43 -20.55 6.39
C TYR A 91 -12.45 -21.42 7.12
N THR A 92 -12.09 -21.85 8.32
CA THR A 92 -12.99 -22.50 9.26
C THR A 92 -13.58 -21.48 10.22
N ALA A 93 -14.72 -21.82 10.84
CA ALA A 93 -15.31 -20.96 11.86
C ALA A 93 -14.33 -20.80 13.04
N ASP A 94 -14.27 -19.58 13.59
CA ASP A 94 -13.38 -19.18 14.68
C ASP A 94 -11.87 -19.30 14.38
N GLU A 95 -11.49 -19.47 13.10
CA GLU A 95 -10.09 -19.47 12.70
C GLU A 95 -9.48 -18.08 12.87
N ILE A 96 -8.34 -18.00 13.55
CA ILE A 96 -7.51 -16.79 13.59
C ILE A 96 -6.76 -16.71 12.26
N VAL A 97 -7.05 -15.67 11.49
CA VAL A 97 -6.52 -15.47 10.14
C VAL A 97 -5.64 -14.22 10.05
N GLU A 98 -4.64 -14.28 9.18
CA GLU A 98 -3.88 -13.08 8.81
C GLU A 98 -4.70 -12.22 7.86
N VAL A 99 -4.84 -10.94 8.21
CA VAL A 99 -5.40 -9.89 7.35
C VAL A 99 -4.37 -8.80 7.15
N GLN A 100 -4.24 -8.33 5.92
CA GLN A 100 -3.28 -7.29 5.55
C GLN A 100 -3.91 -6.30 4.58
N TRP A 101 -3.59 -5.03 4.77
CA TRP A 101 -3.89 -3.97 3.81
C TRP A 101 -2.62 -3.20 3.44
N CYS A 102 -2.70 -2.50 2.33
CA CYS A 102 -1.64 -1.69 1.76
C CYS A 102 -1.87 -0.22 2.03
N VAL A 103 -0.84 0.50 2.47
CA VAL A 103 -0.84 1.97 2.53
C VAL A 103 0.17 2.52 1.54
N ASP A 104 -0.21 3.51 0.74
CA ASP A 104 0.73 4.22 -0.12
C ASP A 104 1.64 5.13 0.70
N ASN A 105 2.91 5.22 0.32
CA ASN A 105 3.90 6.04 1.02
C ASN A 105 3.49 7.53 1.10
N ASN A 106 2.84 8.03 0.05
CA ASN A 106 2.40 9.43 -0.03
C ASN A 106 0.98 9.62 0.52
N GLY A 107 0.32 8.56 0.95
CA GLY A 107 -1.05 8.53 1.47
C GLY A 107 -1.18 7.84 2.82
N ASP A 108 -0.17 7.96 3.69
CA ASP A 108 -0.28 7.50 5.09
C ASP A 108 -0.87 8.60 5.99
N HIS A 109 -2.14 8.39 6.38
CA HIS A 109 -2.94 9.32 7.18
C HIS A 109 -3.04 8.96 8.65
N GLY A 110 -2.42 7.86 9.09
CA GLY A 110 -2.71 7.31 10.41
C GLY A 110 -4.19 6.93 10.54
N GLY A 111 -4.78 7.20 11.71
CA GLY A 111 -6.19 6.90 11.97
C GLY A 111 -6.44 5.45 12.39
N MET A 112 -7.64 4.96 12.12
CA MET A 112 -8.14 3.66 12.58
C MET A 112 -8.73 2.88 11.40
N PHE A 113 -8.72 1.55 11.51
CA PHE A 113 -9.26 0.64 10.50
C PHE A 113 -9.88 -0.58 11.17
N THR A 114 -10.82 -1.23 10.49
CA THR A 114 -11.43 -2.46 10.95
C THR A 114 -11.75 -3.40 9.78
N TYR A 115 -12.18 -4.61 10.11
CA TYR A 115 -12.68 -5.61 9.17
C TYR A 115 -14.01 -6.15 9.68
N GLY A 116 -14.92 -6.50 8.78
CA GLY A 116 -16.21 -7.05 9.16
C GLY A 116 -16.66 -8.15 8.21
N ILE A 117 -17.54 -9.02 8.69
CA ILE A 117 -18.23 -10.03 7.89
C ILE A 117 -19.74 -9.91 8.12
N CYS A 118 -20.47 -9.42 7.12
CA CYS A 118 -21.93 -9.41 7.15
C CYS A 118 -22.48 -10.84 7.15
N GLN A 119 -23.22 -11.21 8.20
CA GLN A 119 -23.83 -12.54 8.34
C GLN A 119 -25.21 -12.67 7.65
N ASN A 120 -25.71 -11.60 7.05
CA ASN A 120 -26.94 -11.63 6.26
C ASN A 120 -26.66 -12.03 4.80
N GLN A 121 -26.74 -13.33 4.51
CA GLN A 121 -26.43 -13.86 3.18
C GLN A 121 -27.32 -13.26 2.07
N THR A 122 -28.59 -12.97 2.34
CA THR A 122 -29.48 -12.37 1.32
C THR A 122 -29.00 -10.99 0.89
N LEU A 123 -28.44 -10.22 1.82
CA LEU A 123 -27.86 -8.92 1.54
C LEU A 123 -26.53 -9.05 0.81
N VAL A 124 -25.66 -9.98 1.24
CA VAL A 124 -24.38 -10.29 0.58
C VAL A 124 -24.58 -10.78 -0.86
N ASP A 125 -25.62 -11.57 -1.14
CA ASP A 125 -25.92 -12.11 -2.47
C ASP A 125 -26.15 -11.02 -3.53
N LEU A 126 -26.61 -9.83 -3.13
CA LEU A 126 -26.72 -8.67 -4.01
C LEU A 126 -25.35 -8.24 -4.57
N PHE A 127 -24.28 -8.41 -3.79
CA PHE A 127 -22.90 -8.06 -4.16
C PHE A 127 -22.18 -9.20 -4.88
N LEU A 128 -22.79 -10.38 -4.96
CA LEU A 128 -22.26 -11.58 -5.61
C LEU A 128 -22.99 -11.92 -6.92
N THR A 129 -24.09 -11.24 -7.23
CA THR A 129 -24.92 -11.51 -8.42
C THR A 129 -24.34 -10.83 -9.66
N PRO A 130 -23.79 -11.56 -10.66
CA PRO A 130 -23.23 -10.94 -11.85
C PRO A 130 -24.29 -10.17 -12.64
N GLY A 131 -23.95 -8.94 -13.04
CA GLY A 131 -24.86 -8.05 -13.78
C GLY A 131 -25.89 -7.30 -12.92
N TYR A 132 -25.92 -7.54 -11.60
CA TYR A 132 -26.66 -6.69 -10.66
C TYR A 132 -25.70 -5.69 -10.01
N LEU A 133 -26.06 -4.40 -10.03
CA LEU A 133 -25.32 -3.35 -9.34
C LEU A 133 -26.16 -2.88 -8.14
N PRO A 134 -25.69 -3.12 -6.89
CA PRO A 134 -26.42 -2.69 -5.69
C PRO A 134 -26.69 -1.18 -5.66
N THR A 135 -27.88 -0.77 -5.21
CA THR A 135 -28.22 0.64 -5.00
C THR A 135 -27.44 1.25 -3.84
N THR A 136 -27.49 2.58 -3.69
CA THR A 136 -26.88 3.28 -2.56
C THR A 136 -27.48 2.86 -1.22
N GLU A 137 -28.78 2.53 -1.18
CA GLU A 137 -29.47 2.06 0.01
C GLU A 137 -29.07 0.62 0.35
N GLU A 138 -28.92 -0.25 -0.66
CA GLU A 138 -28.44 -1.62 -0.46
C GLU A 138 -26.97 -1.64 -0.02
N LYS A 139 -26.15 -0.72 -0.57
CA LYS A 139 -24.77 -0.47 -0.13
C LYS A 139 -24.70 -0.04 1.33
N GLN A 140 -25.54 0.91 1.74
CA GLN A 140 -25.57 1.34 3.14
C GLN A 140 -26.06 0.23 4.06
N ALA A 141 -27.13 -0.50 3.69
CA ALA A 141 -27.61 -1.62 4.49
C ALA A 141 -26.53 -2.70 4.66
N ALA A 142 -25.75 -2.97 3.60
CA ALA A 142 -24.65 -3.90 3.67
C ALA A 142 -23.53 -3.40 4.57
N GLU A 143 -23.17 -2.12 4.51
CA GLU A 143 -22.22 -1.49 5.43
C GLU A 143 -22.65 -1.67 6.89
N ASP A 144 -23.91 -1.35 7.22
CA ASP A 144 -24.45 -1.50 8.57
C ASP A 144 -24.34 -2.97 9.04
N CYS A 145 -24.56 -3.94 8.15
CA CYS A 145 -24.39 -5.36 8.43
C CYS A 145 -22.91 -5.77 8.62
N PHE A 146 -21.97 -5.14 7.90
CA PHE A 146 -20.54 -5.37 8.08
C PHE A 146 -20.04 -4.80 9.42
N LEU A 147 -20.55 -3.64 9.84
CA LEU A 147 -20.29 -3.05 11.16
C LEU A 147 -20.88 -3.91 12.29
N GLU A 148 -22.09 -4.45 12.12
CA GLU A 148 -22.65 -5.42 13.08
C GLU A 148 -21.79 -6.70 13.19
N GLY A 149 -21.19 -7.11 12.07
CA GLY A 149 -20.28 -8.26 11.94
C GLY A 149 -18.81 -7.93 12.13
N GLU A 150 -18.47 -6.87 12.86
CA GLU A 150 -17.08 -6.44 13.11
C GLU A 150 -16.22 -7.58 13.70
N LEU A 151 -15.03 -7.76 13.13
CA LEU A 151 -13.98 -8.64 13.63
C LEU A 151 -13.02 -7.84 14.52
N LYS A 152 -13.23 -7.94 15.83
CA LYS A 152 -12.57 -7.06 16.79
C LYS A 152 -11.11 -7.45 16.99
N CYS A 153 -10.24 -6.46 17.11
CA CYS A 153 -8.84 -6.66 17.51
C CYS A 153 -8.74 -7.51 18.79
N THR A 154 -9.64 -7.27 19.75
CA THR A 154 -9.64 -7.92 21.06
C THR A 154 -10.03 -9.40 21.05
N ASP A 155 -10.51 -9.92 19.93
CA ASP A 155 -10.92 -11.33 19.82
C ASP A 155 -9.72 -12.28 19.56
N VAL A 156 -8.53 -11.73 19.29
CA VAL A 156 -7.31 -12.51 19.06
C VAL A 156 -6.45 -12.56 20.33
N ASP A 157 -6.35 -13.75 20.92
CA ASP A 157 -5.54 -13.98 22.12
C ASP A 157 -4.07 -13.55 21.92
N GLY A 158 -3.61 -12.63 22.76
CA GLY A 158 -2.23 -12.12 22.73
C GLY A 158 -1.99 -10.96 21.75
N GLN A 159 -2.99 -10.55 20.97
CA GLN A 159 -2.90 -9.34 20.14
C GLN A 159 -2.97 -8.08 21.00
N ALA A 160 -2.11 -7.10 20.72
CA ALA A 160 -2.09 -5.83 21.43
C ALA A 160 -3.06 -4.83 20.78
N CYS A 161 -4.15 -4.51 21.48
CA CYS A 161 -5.20 -3.61 21.00
C CYS A 161 -5.21 -2.30 21.79
N GLY A 162 -4.52 -1.30 21.26
CA GLY A 162 -4.40 0.03 21.85
C GLY A 162 -5.51 1.00 21.43
N TYR A 163 -5.52 2.17 22.06
CA TYR A 163 -6.36 3.30 21.65
C TYR A 163 -5.57 4.20 20.70
N ASN A 164 -6.26 4.85 19.76
CA ASN A 164 -5.61 5.73 18.81
C ASN A 164 -4.98 6.96 19.52
N PRO A 165 -3.69 7.27 19.30
CA PRO A 165 -3.02 8.41 19.96
C PRO A 165 -3.55 9.80 19.58
N ASP A 166 -4.22 9.90 18.44
CA ASP A 166 -4.84 11.12 17.92
C ASP A 166 -6.31 11.25 18.40
N CYS A 167 -6.78 10.38 19.31
CA CYS A 167 -8.13 10.38 19.91
C CYS A 167 -8.10 10.63 21.42
N THR A 168 -9.02 11.44 21.96
CA THR A 168 -9.18 11.65 23.41
C THR A 168 -10.29 10.78 24.01
N SER A 169 -10.22 10.50 25.32
CA SER A 169 -11.10 9.54 26.01
C SER A 169 -12.60 9.86 26.01
N ASP A 170 -12.95 11.08 25.63
CA ASP A 170 -14.32 11.60 25.54
C ASP A 170 -14.87 11.62 24.11
N GLU A 171 -14.09 11.18 23.11
CA GLU A 171 -14.47 11.14 21.70
C GLU A 171 -14.95 9.74 21.27
N ALA A 172 -15.75 9.70 20.19
CA ALA A 172 -16.30 8.45 19.64
C ALA A 172 -15.23 7.47 19.12
N CYS A 173 -14.08 7.98 18.68
CA CYS A 173 -12.93 7.18 18.24
C CYS A 173 -12.23 6.44 19.40
N TYR A 174 -12.58 6.72 20.67
CA TYR A 174 -11.89 6.15 21.82
C TYR A 174 -12.38 4.73 22.11
N ARG A 175 -11.95 3.82 21.25
CA ARG A 175 -12.29 2.40 21.24
C ARG A 175 -11.07 1.57 20.82
N ASN A 176 -11.09 0.27 21.12
CA ASN A 176 -9.97 -0.64 20.84
C ASN A 176 -10.42 -2.00 20.28
N ASP A 177 -11.70 -2.13 19.95
CA ASP A 177 -12.23 -3.15 19.06
C ASP A 177 -11.73 -2.94 17.62
N TRP A 178 -11.72 -1.69 17.14
CA TRP A 178 -11.04 -1.29 15.91
C TRP A 178 -9.51 -1.31 16.09
N PHE A 179 -8.80 -1.56 15.00
CA PHE A 179 -7.34 -1.42 14.95
C PHE A 179 -6.96 0.06 14.79
N THR A 180 -5.78 0.41 15.28
CA THR A 180 -5.26 1.77 15.17
C THR A 180 -3.88 1.78 14.53
N CYS A 181 -3.64 2.78 13.68
CA CYS A 181 -2.31 3.17 13.27
C CYS A 181 -1.58 3.88 14.42
N ASN A 182 -0.27 4.07 14.26
CA ASN A 182 0.50 4.91 15.18
C ASN A 182 0.19 6.39 14.95
N ALA A 183 0.59 7.25 15.90
CA ALA A 183 0.31 8.67 15.87
C ALA A 183 0.77 9.33 14.55
N PHE A 184 -0.09 10.18 13.97
CA PHE A 184 0.20 10.84 12.71
C PHE A 184 1.41 11.79 12.79
N ASN A 185 1.68 12.37 13.95
CA ASN A 185 2.78 13.32 14.16
C ASN A 185 4.02 12.69 14.85
N ALA A 186 4.12 11.35 14.89
CA ALA A 186 5.28 10.69 15.49
C ALA A 186 6.57 10.90 14.68
N ASN A 187 7.71 10.99 15.37
CA ASN A 187 9.04 11.13 14.75
C ASN A 187 9.60 9.79 14.23
N THR A 188 9.12 8.67 14.75
CA THR A 188 9.56 7.30 14.41
C THR A 188 8.33 6.40 14.37
N ASN A 189 8.29 5.44 13.45
CA ASN A 189 7.16 4.53 13.27
C ASN A 189 5.84 5.30 13.15
N ARG A 190 5.82 6.35 12.32
CA ARG A 190 4.66 7.22 12.10
C ARG A 190 3.56 6.49 11.35
N GLY A 191 2.30 6.83 11.67
CA GLY A 191 1.15 6.46 10.87
C GLY A 191 0.95 4.95 10.79
N CYS A 192 0.34 4.51 9.70
CA CYS A 192 0.00 3.12 9.46
C CYS A 192 1.22 2.30 9.04
N GLN A 193 2.16 2.88 8.29
CA GLN A 193 3.41 2.20 7.94
C GLN A 193 4.19 1.78 9.20
N GLY A 194 4.14 2.61 10.24
CA GLY A 194 4.81 2.35 11.51
C GLY A 194 4.27 1.18 12.32
N VAL A 195 3.09 0.64 11.99
CA VAL A 195 2.52 -0.53 12.68
C VAL A 195 3.37 -1.77 12.41
N ASP A 196 3.67 -2.03 11.14
CA ASP A 196 4.53 -3.14 10.74
C ASP A 196 6.02 -2.76 10.79
N GLY A 197 6.32 -1.46 10.67
CA GLY A 197 7.69 -0.99 10.45
C GLY A 197 8.29 -1.57 9.17
N ALA A 198 7.43 -2.00 8.23
CA ALA A 198 7.84 -2.64 6.99
C ALA A 198 8.70 -1.68 6.17
N ALA A 199 9.86 -2.15 5.71
CA ALA A 199 10.75 -1.35 4.89
C ALA A 199 10.12 -1.00 3.54
N GLU A 200 10.52 0.13 2.95
CA GLU A 200 10.30 0.47 1.56
C GLU A 200 10.57 -0.74 0.63
N GLY A 201 9.84 -0.88 -0.48
CA GLY A 201 9.86 -2.05 -1.36
C GLY A 201 11.29 -2.56 -1.65
N SER A 202 11.54 -3.85 -1.39
CA SER A 202 12.87 -4.45 -1.58
C SER A 202 13.10 -4.81 -3.05
N LEU A 203 14.01 -4.09 -3.70
CA LEU A 203 14.38 -4.33 -5.09
C LEU A 203 15.71 -5.09 -5.17
N THR A 204 15.71 -6.27 -5.81
CA THR A 204 16.94 -7.03 -6.07
C THR A 204 17.49 -6.65 -7.43
N PHE A 205 18.72 -6.16 -7.46
CA PHE A 205 19.47 -5.89 -8.68
C PHE A 205 20.40 -7.06 -8.97
N ASN A 206 20.23 -7.65 -10.15
CA ASN A 206 21.06 -8.74 -10.64
C ASN A 206 21.83 -8.27 -11.87
N GLU A 207 23.15 -8.24 -11.79
CA GLU A 207 24.03 -7.80 -12.86
C GLU A 207 24.94 -8.95 -13.31
N LEU A 208 24.91 -9.26 -14.61
CA LEU A 208 25.81 -10.23 -15.22
C LEU A 208 27.03 -9.51 -15.80
N VAL A 209 28.18 -9.68 -15.13
CA VAL A 209 29.44 -9.04 -15.54
C VAL A 209 30.65 -9.88 -15.17
N THR A 210 31.45 -10.27 -16.17
CA THR A 210 32.71 -10.97 -15.92
C THR A 210 33.72 -10.00 -15.31
N THR A 211 34.28 -10.42 -14.19
CA THR A 211 35.29 -9.65 -13.45
C THR A 211 36.60 -10.41 -13.34
N THR A 212 37.70 -9.68 -13.21
CA THR A 212 39.00 -10.25 -12.81
C THR A 212 39.18 -10.18 -11.29
N TYR A 213 40.14 -10.94 -10.76
CA TYR A 213 40.37 -10.99 -9.32
C TYR A 213 40.70 -9.60 -8.77
N GLY A 214 39.88 -9.14 -7.81
CA GLY A 214 40.02 -7.86 -7.13
C GLY A 214 39.14 -6.73 -7.70
N GLU A 215 38.50 -6.93 -8.85
CA GLU A 215 37.40 -6.06 -9.30
C GLU A 215 36.14 -6.28 -8.45
N ASN A 216 35.40 -5.19 -8.21
CA ASN A 216 34.15 -5.22 -7.46
C ASN A 216 33.07 -4.39 -8.17
N ILE A 217 31.82 -4.82 -8.08
CA ILE A 217 30.67 -4.17 -8.73
C ILE A 217 29.85 -3.42 -7.68
N PHE A 218 29.42 -2.21 -8.04
CA PHE A 218 28.57 -1.36 -7.22
C PHE A 218 27.44 -0.76 -8.06
N ILE A 219 26.41 -0.24 -7.41
CA ILE A 219 25.29 0.49 -8.01
C ILE A 219 25.16 1.88 -7.37
N THR A 220 24.88 2.90 -8.19
CA THR A 220 24.52 4.25 -7.75
C THR A 220 23.46 4.84 -8.69
N GLY A 221 22.75 5.89 -8.25
CA GLY A 221 21.64 6.44 -9.02
C GLY A 221 21.15 7.80 -8.53
N SER A 222 20.07 8.29 -9.13
CA SER A 222 19.58 9.66 -9.00
C SER A 222 18.94 10.00 -7.65
N ILE A 223 18.57 8.99 -6.86
CA ILE A 223 17.90 9.14 -5.57
C ILE A 223 18.88 8.97 -4.40
N SER A 224 18.52 9.52 -3.24
CA SER A 224 19.35 9.46 -2.03
C SER A 224 19.68 8.04 -1.58
N GLN A 225 18.73 7.12 -1.73
CA GLN A 225 18.88 5.70 -1.40
C GLN A 225 19.95 5.02 -2.28
N LEU A 226 20.26 5.59 -3.45
CA LEU A 226 21.32 5.14 -4.37
C LEU A 226 22.53 6.09 -4.40
N GLY A 227 22.64 6.98 -3.42
CA GLY A 227 23.79 7.85 -3.23
C GLY A 227 23.84 9.08 -4.15
N SER A 228 22.76 9.43 -4.85
CA SER A 228 22.68 10.64 -5.68
C SER A 228 23.87 10.81 -6.66
N TRP A 229 24.19 9.74 -7.39
CA TRP A 229 25.32 9.60 -8.32
C TRP A 229 26.73 9.65 -7.69
N SER A 230 26.82 9.66 -6.36
CA SER A 230 28.10 9.62 -5.66
C SER A 230 28.72 8.23 -5.70
N THR A 231 29.89 8.11 -6.31
CA THR A 231 30.65 6.84 -6.34
C THR A 231 31.21 6.44 -4.98
N SER A 232 31.39 7.39 -4.05
CA SER A 232 31.82 7.10 -2.68
C SER A 232 30.70 6.52 -1.82
N SER A 233 29.45 6.70 -2.23
CA SER A 233 28.24 6.19 -1.56
C SER A 233 27.56 5.07 -2.36
N ALA A 234 28.23 4.56 -3.40
CA ALA A 234 27.71 3.47 -4.22
C ALA A 234 27.60 2.17 -3.41
N ILE A 235 26.54 1.42 -3.65
CA ILE A 235 26.20 0.21 -2.89
C ILE A 235 26.88 -1.00 -3.53
N ALA A 236 27.59 -1.79 -2.74
CA ALA A 236 28.29 -2.97 -3.24
C ALA A 236 27.31 -4.09 -3.62
N LEU A 237 27.63 -4.80 -4.70
CA LEU A 237 26.99 -6.07 -5.06
C LEU A 237 27.81 -7.24 -4.52
N SER A 238 27.12 -8.35 -4.23
CA SER A 238 27.70 -9.62 -3.80
C SER A 238 27.96 -10.55 -4.98
N ALA A 239 29.15 -11.16 -5.01
CA ALA A 239 29.51 -12.23 -5.94
C ALA A 239 29.20 -13.64 -5.39
N SER A 240 28.36 -13.78 -4.36
CA SER A 240 28.11 -15.08 -3.71
C SER A 240 27.54 -16.16 -4.64
N SER A 241 26.88 -15.76 -5.73
CA SER A 241 26.32 -16.65 -6.75
C SER A 241 27.12 -16.64 -8.07
N TYR A 242 28.30 -16.01 -8.08
CA TYR A 242 29.14 -15.90 -9.26
C TYR A 242 29.75 -17.25 -9.64
N THR A 243 29.65 -17.60 -10.91
CA THR A 243 30.38 -18.72 -11.52
C THR A 243 30.93 -18.29 -12.87
N SER A 244 31.91 -19.01 -13.42
CA SER A 244 32.45 -18.72 -14.75
C SER A 244 31.42 -18.80 -15.87
N SER A 245 30.38 -19.63 -15.72
CA SER A 245 29.25 -19.75 -16.65
C SER A 245 28.08 -18.81 -16.35
N ASN A 246 28.04 -18.21 -15.16
CA ASN A 246 27.01 -17.28 -14.72
C ASN A 246 27.66 -16.23 -13.82
N PRO A 247 28.27 -15.16 -14.39
CA PRO A 247 29.03 -14.17 -13.64
C PRO A 247 28.10 -13.17 -12.92
N LEU A 248 27.25 -13.70 -12.04
CA LEU A 248 26.19 -12.97 -11.36
C LEU A 248 26.70 -12.22 -10.13
N TRP A 249 26.43 -10.92 -10.14
CA TRP A 249 26.53 -10.01 -9.01
C TRP A 249 25.13 -9.59 -8.57
N THR A 250 24.85 -9.59 -7.27
CA THR A 250 23.51 -9.30 -6.75
C THR A 250 23.51 -8.42 -5.51
N THR A 251 22.51 -7.55 -5.38
CA THR A 251 22.23 -6.82 -4.13
C THR A 251 20.73 -6.55 -4.00
N THR A 252 20.24 -6.42 -2.77
CA THR A 252 18.86 -6.06 -2.48
C THR A 252 18.84 -4.73 -1.74
N ILE A 253 18.07 -3.78 -2.25
CA ILE A 253 17.99 -2.40 -1.75
C ILE A 253 16.53 -2.06 -1.49
N SER A 254 16.22 -1.57 -0.30
CA SER A 254 14.91 -0.98 0.01
C SER A 254 14.81 0.38 -0.65
N LEU A 255 13.81 0.55 -1.52
CA LEU A 255 13.57 1.77 -2.28
C LEU A 255 12.10 2.19 -2.15
N PRO A 256 11.78 3.49 -2.10
CA PRO A 256 10.41 3.93 -1.94
C PRO A 256 9.56 3.49 -3.13
N VAL A 257 8.44 2.83 -2.83
CA VAL A 257 7.47 2.36 -3.85
C VAL A 257 6.95 3.55 -4.68
N GLY A 258 6.57 3.28 -5.94
CA GLY A 258 6.15 4.32 -6.89
C GLY A 258 7.26 5.26 -7.38
N THR A 259 8.47 5.19 -6.82
CA THR A 259 9.56 6.09 -7.20
C THR A 259 10.14 5.68 -8.55
N THR A 260 10.16 6.61 -9.50
CA THR A 260 10.95 6.49 -10.72
C THR A 260 12.32 7.09 -10.49
N PHE A 261 13.36 6.32 -10.79
CA PHE A 261 14.76 6.75 -10.63
C PHE A 261 15.60 6.29 -11.81
N GLU A 262 16.77 6.92 -11.94
CA GLU A 262 17.83 6.47 -12.82
C GLU A 262 18.97 5.85 -12.02
N TYR A 263 19.67 4.88 -12.59
CA TYR A 263 20.81 4.22 -11.96
C TYR A 263 21.84 3.75 -12.99
N LYS A 264 23.05 3.49 -12.50
CA LYS A 264 24.11 2.78 -13.21
C LYS A 264 24.89 1.86 -12.30
N PHE A 265 25.41 0.79 -12.89
CA PHE A 265 26.48 0.00 -12.30
C PHE A 265 27.85 0.66 -12.53
N ILE A 266 28.72 0.54 -11.53
CA ILE A 266 30.12 0.93 -11.61
C ILE A 266 30.99 -0.25 -11.19
N LYS A 267 32.11 -0.39 -11.88
CA LYS A 267 33.17 -1.34 -11.55
C LYS A 267 34.31 -0.58 -10.91
N LYS A 268 34.75 -1.05 -9.75
CA LYS A 268 35.97 -0.56 -9.10
C LYS A 268 37.10 -1.54 -9.40
N GLU A 269 38.13 -1.03 -10.06
CA GLU A 269 39.33 -1.76 -10.42
C GLU A 269 40.28 -1.92 -9.22
N THR A 270 41.27 -2.80 -9.34
CA THR A 270 42.25 -3.07 -8.29
C THR A 270 43.11 -1.87 -7.91
N ASP A 271 43.31 -0.92 -8.84
CA ASP A 271 44.02 0.35 -8.63
C ASP A 271 43.13 1.44 -8.02
N GLY A 272 41.85 1.14 -7.79
CA GLY A 272 40.84 2.06 -7.26
C GLY A 272 40.17 2.95 -8.31
N SER A 273 40.53 2.82 -9.59
CA SER A 273 39.83 3.51 -10.68
C SER A 273 38.39 3.00 -10.81
N ILE A 274 37.52 3.87 -11.33
CA ILE A 274 36.08 3.62 -11.45
C ILE A 274 35.70 3.62 -12.92
N VAL A 275 35.14 2.52 -13.38
CA VAL A 275 34.61 2.35 -14.73
C VAL A 275 33.09 2.31 -14.63
N TRP A 276 32.42 3.22 -15.33
CA TRP A 276 30.96 3.24 -15.44
C TRP A 276 30.51 2.34 -16.59
N GLU A 277 29.32 1.74 -16.46
CA GLU A 277 28.66 1.17 -17.63
C GLU A 277 28.32 2.26 -18.67
N SER A 278 28.22 1.85 -19.93
CA SER A 278 27.96 2.78 -21.03
C SER A 278 26.58 3.45 -20.96
N ASP A 279 26.43 4.60 -21.63
CA ASP A 279 25.15 5.31 -21.74
C ASP A 279 24.13 4.54 -22.60
N PRO A 280 22.81 4.75 -22.39
CA PRO A 280 22.19 5.68 -21.45
C PRO A 280 22.05 5.12 -20.03
N ASN A 281 21.76 6.01 -19.07
CA ASN A 281 21.32 5.63 -17.73
C ASN A 281 20.18 4.59 -17.81
N ARG A 282 20.18 3.65 -16.87
CA ARG A 282 19.02 2.75 -16.69
C ARG A 282 17.96 3.51 -15.92
N SER A 283 16.70 3.31 -16.28
CA SER A 283 15.57 3.86 -15.54
C SER A 283 14.70 2.72 -15.02
N TYR A 284 14.21 2.88 -13.80
CA TYR A 284 13.31 1.93 -13.17
C TYR A 284 12.29 2.67 -12.32
N THR A 285 11.06 2.17 -12.32
CA THR A 285 9.99 2.63 -11.43
C THR A 285 9.72 1.51 -10.45
N VAL A 286 9.94 1.75 -9.16
CA VAL A 286 9.52 0.79 -8.12
C VAL A 286 8.01 0.64 -8.27
N PRO A 287 7.48 -0.57 -8.53
CA PRO A 287 6.04 -0.74 -8.66
C PRO A 287 5.32 -0.18 -7.43
N ALA A 288 4.31 0.65 -7.68
CA ALA A 288 3.34 1.00 -6.64
C ALA A 288 2.45 -0.23 -6.39
N GLY A 289 2.06 -0.45 -5.13
CA GLY A 289 1.25 -1.58 -4.69
C GLY A 289 1.98 -2.48 -3.70
N CYS A 290 1.30 -2.86 -2.62
CA CYS A 290 1.83 -3.71 -1.56
C CYS A 290 1.79 -5.19 -1.93
N SER A 291 2.34 -5.51 -3.08
CA SER A 291 2.99 -6.80 -3.21
C SER A 291 4.32 -6.63 -2.47
N GLY A 292 4.65 -7.49 -1.50
CA GLY A 292 6.01 -7.65 -0.99
C GLY A 292 6.96 -8.16 -2.08
N ALA A 293 6.93 -7.50 -3.25
CA ALA A 293 7.55 -7.93 -4.46
C ALA A 293 9.04 -7.63 -4.29
N THR A 294 9.78 -8.70 -4.00
CA THR A 294 11.17 -8.78 -4.44
C THR A 294 11.14 -8.68 -5.95
N VAL A 295 11.20 -7.47 -6.49
CA VAL A 295 11.27 -7.29 -7.94
C VAL A 295 12.74 -7.44 -8.33
N THR A 296 12.98 -8.22 -9.39
CA THR A 296 14.33 -8.43 -9.88
C THR A 296 14.59 -7.52 -11.08
N ALA A 297 15.47 -6.54 -10.92
CA ALA A 297 16.05 -5.81 -12.03
C ALA A 297 17.26 -6.60 -12.55
N ALA A 298 17.03 -7.47 -13.53
CA ALA A 298 18.09 -8.23 -14.19
C ALA A 298 18.73 -7.41 -15.32
N ALA A 299 20.05 -7.42 -15.36
CA ALA A 299 20.85 -6.64 -16.29
C ALA A 299 22.12 -7.39 -16.73
N THR A 300 22.68 -6.95 -17.85
CA THR A 300 23.99 -7.35 -18.34
C THR A 300 24.78 -6.08 -18.60
N TRP A 301 26.08 -6.11 -18.31
CA TRP A 301 26.96 -4.96 -18.39
C TRP A 301 26.95 -4.36 -19.81
N ARG A 302 26.91 -3.03 -19.87
CA ARG A 302 26.88 -2.26 -21.13
C ARG A 302 28.18 -1.53 -21.38
#